data_AF-A0A1A0JY61-F1
#
_entry.id   AF-A0A1A0JY61-F1
#
_cell.length_a   1.000
_cell.length_b   1.000
_cell.length_c   1.000
_cell.angle_alpha   90.00
_cell.angle_beta   90.00
_cell.angle_gamma   90.00
#
_symmetry.space_group_name_H-M   'P 1'
#
loop_
_entity.id
_entity.type
_entity.pdbx_description
1 polymer ?
#
loop_
_entity_poly.entity_id
_entity_poly.type
_entity_poly.pdbx_seq_one_letter_code
_entity_poly.pdbx_strand_id
1 'polypeptide(L)'
;MSRQEHFTAAQAVRKDRREVYTQYVTSFMDLDGQLTTISAALNAHPPDRAAIAAEMNKLPQFMQSHLRAEAAVRIVGSEMGPLLARRDRALTAMQAEPGSSLAVVRSYLDDHPGALTDDDEWRRVATVGITAIQKLLNDTSIDEIAERARADLGSG
;
A
#
# COMPACT_ATOMS: atom_id res chain seq x y z
N MET A 1 41.80 -4.75 3.47
CA MET A 1 40.79 -4.09 4.31
C MET A 1 41.13 -4.30 5.77
N SER A 2 41.24 -3.23 6.55
CA SER A 2 41.46 -3.31 8.00
C SER A 2 40.15 -3.64 8.75
N ARG A 3 40.25 -4.17 9.99
CA ARG A 3 39.06 -4.39 10.84
C ARG A 3 38.23 -3.11 11.04
N GLN A 4 38.88 -1.96 11.06
CA GLN A 4 38.23 -0.66 11.26
C GLN A 4 37.50 -0.18 9.99
N GLU A 5 38.06 -0.46 8.80
CA GLU A 5 37.37 -0.25 7.51
C GLU A 5 36.13 -1.14 7.39
N HIS A 6 36.23 -2.42 7.79
CA HIS A 6 35.09 -3.33 7.81
C HIS A 6 33.98 -2.85 8.75
N PHE A 7 34.33 -2.41 9.96
CA PHE A 7 33.34 -1.92 10.93
C PHE A 7 32.65 -0.64 10.44
N THR A 8 33.40 0.28 9.85
CA THR A 8 32.85 1.54 9.30
C THR A 8 31.91 1.26 8.11
N ALA A 9 32.30 0.33 7.23
CA ALA A 9 31.46 -0.09 6.11
C ALA A 9 30.16 -0.77 6.59
N ALA A 10 30.23 -1.65 7.59
CA ALA A 10 29.06 -2.29 8.17
C ALA A 10 28.10 -1.28 8.84
N GLN A 11 28.65 -0.28 9.54
CA GLN A 11 27.84 0.81 10.13
C GLN A 11 27.17 1.69 9.08
N ALA A 12 27.86 1.99 7.97
CA ALA A 12 27.27 2.74 6.85
C ALA A 12 26.09 1.98 6.24
N VAL A 13 26.25 0.70 5.92
CA VAL A 13 25.18 -0.16 5.40
C VAL A 13 23.99 -0.24 6.36
N ARG A 14 24.25 -0.39 7.66
CA ARG A 14 23.18 -0.41 8.68
C ARG A 14 22.41 0.91 8.76
N LYS A 15 23.10 2.05 8.61
CA LYS A 15 22.47 3.37 8.57
C LYS A 15 21.58 3.50 7.33
N ASP A 16 22.09 3.16 6.15
CA ASP A 16 21.34 3.25 4.88
C ASP A 16 20.09 2.36 4.93
N ARG A 17 20.22 1.13 5.44
CA ARG A 17 19.08 0.23 5.65
C ARG A 17 18.02 0.81 6.59
N ARG A 18 18.43 1.42 7.71
CA ARG A 18 17.49 2.03 8.66
C ARG A 18 16.71 3.17 8.01
N GLU A 19 17.38 4.01 7.23
CA GLU A 19 16.75 5.11 6.52
C GLU A 19 15.71 4.59 5.52
N VAL A 20 16.10 3.61 4.70
CA VAL A 20 15.23 2.98 3.72
C VAL A 20 14.04 2.25 4.34
N TYR A 21 14.22 1.54 5.46
CA TYR A 21 13.11 0.93 6.20
C TYR A 21 12.13 1.97 6.75
N THR A 22 12.65 3.10 7.23
CA THR A 22 11.80 4.19 7.71
C THR A 22 10.97 4.76 6.56
N GLN A 23 11.61 5.03 5.41
CA GLN A 23 10.91 5.50 4.21
C GLN A 23 9.85 4.50 3.73
N TYR A 24 10.16 3.20 3.75
CA TYR A 24 9.21 2.15 3.38
C TYR A 24 7.99 2.12 4.30
N VAL A 25 8.19 2.11 5.61
CA VAL A 25 7.09 2.13 6.60
C VAL A 25 6.25 3.39 6.44
N THR A 26 6.87 4.58 6.34
CA THR A 26 6.15 5.84 6.13
C THR A 26 5.31 5.79 4.86
N SER A 27 5.89 5.34 3.74
CA SER A 27 5.16 5.25 2.47
C SER A 27 3.96 4.31 2.54
N PHE A 28 4.07 3.25 3.34
CA PHE A 28 2.98 2.29 3.54
C PHE A 28 1.89 2.88 4.44
N MET A 29 2.24 3.61 5.49
CA MET A 29 1.27 4.34 6.34
C MET A 29 0.51 5.41 5.55
N ASP A 30 1.20 6.13 4.66
CA ASP A 30 0.56 7.10 3.77
C ASP A 30 -0.42 6.42 2.80
N LEU A 31 -0.03 5.27 2.23
CA LEU A 31 -0.90 4.48 1.37
C LEU A 31 -2.12 3.94 2.14
N ASP A 32 -1.92 3.38 3.33
CA ASP A 32 -2.99 2.92 4.22
C ASP A 32 -3.98 4.05 4.55
N GLY A 33 -3.47 5.25 4.89
CA GLY A 33 -4.29 6.43 5.12
C GLY A 33 -5.16 6.80 3.92
N GLN A 34 -4.60 6.76 2.70
CA GLN A 34 -5.39 7.01 1.48
C GLN A 34 -6.43 5.91 1.24
N LEU A 35 -6.09 4.65 1.45
CA LEU A 35 -7.03 3.53 1.28
C LEU A 35 -8.17 3.60 2.31
N THR A 36 -7.89 3.99 3.54
CA THR A 36 -8.90 4.25 4.57
C THR A 36 -9.82 5.40 4.15
N THR A 37 -9.28 6.47 3.56
CA THR A 37 -10.07 7.60 3.04
C THR A 37 -10.99 7.17 1.89
N ILE A 38 -10.49 6.34 0.97
CA ILE A 38 -11.31 5.75 -0.10
C ILE A 38 -12.41 4.86 0.50
N SER A 39 -12.08 4.00 1.46
CA SER A 39 -13.07 3.14 2.13
C SER A 39 -14.17 3.96 2.82
N ALA A 40 -13.81 5.07 3.47
CA ALA A 40 -14.78 5.98 4.08
C ALA A 40 -15.69 6.64 3.03
N ALA A 41 -15.13 7.08 1.90
CA ALA A 41 -15.91 7.66 0.80
C ALA A 41 -16.87 6.64 0.18
N LEU A 42 -16.46 5.37 0.04
CA LEU A 42 -17.32 4.28 -0.45
C LEU A 42 -18.47 3.92 0.51
N ASN A 43 -18.27 4.11 1.82
CA ASN A 43 -19.27 3.86 2.86
C ASN A 43 -20.19 5.08 3.12
N ALA A 44 -20.05 6.18 2.39
CA ALA A 44 -20.84 7.38 2.62
C ALA A 44 -22.31 7.20 2.18
N HIS A 45 -23.24 7.71 2.99
CA HIS A 45 -24.68 7.70 2.72
C HIS A 45 -25.26 9.12 2.91
N PRO A 46 -25.71 9.81 1.83
CA PRO A 46 -25.72 9.35 0.44
C PRO A 46 -24.31 9.29 -0.18
N PRO A 47 -24.10 8.48 -1.24
CA PRO A 47 -22.82 8.42 -1.94
C PRO A 47 -22.52 9.71 -2.70
N ASP A 48 -21.25 10.13 -2.66
CA ASP A 48 -20.76 11.29 -3.41
C ASP A 48 -19.76 10.84 -4.48
N ARG A 49 -20.22 10.81 -5.73
CA ARG A 49 -19.40 10.44 -6.90
C ARG A 49 -18.13 11.28 -7.00
N ALA A 50 -18.25 12.59 -6.81
CA ALA A 50 -17.13 13.50 -7.01
C ALA A 50 -16.07 13.29 -5.92
N ALA A 51 -16.49 13.10 -4.67
CA ALA A 51 -15.59 12.77 -3.58
C ALA A 51 -14.89 11.42 -3.81
N ILE A 52 -15.63 10.37 -4.15
CA ILE A 52 -15.05 9.03 -4.40
C ILE A 52 -14.05 9.09 -5.56
N ALA A 53 -14.43 9.70 -6.69
CA ALA A 53 -13.53 9.84 -7.83
C ALA A 53 -12.27 10.65 -7.47
N ALA A 54 -12.42 11.75 -6.70
CA ALA A 54 -11.29 12.55 -6.24
C ALA A 54 -10.31 11.74 -5.39
N GLU A 55 -10.80 10.94 -4.44
CA GLU A 55 -9.94 10.10 -3.61
C GLU A 55 -9.29 8.95 -4.40
N MET A 56 -10.02 8.31 -5.30
CA MET A 56 -9.46 7.29 -6.19
C MET A 56 -8.41 7.84 -7.15
N ASN A 57 -8.50 9.11 -7.55
CA ASN A 57 -7.53 9.78 -8.41
C ASN A 57 -6.22 10.13 -7.71
N LYS A 58 -6.20 10.22 -6.37
CA LYS A 58 -4.98 10.42 -5.59
C LYS A 58 -4.18 9.13 -5.43
N LEU A 59 -4.86 7.97 -5.42
CA LEU A 59 -4.24 6.65 -5.17
C LEU A 59 -2.97 6.37 -6.00
N PRO A 60 -2.89 6.67 -7.32
CA PRO A 60 -1.68 6.44 -8.10
C PRO A 60 -0.42 7.09 -7.53
N GLN A 61 -0.54 8.28 -6.93
CA GLN A 61 0.59 8.98 -6.32
C GLN A 61 1.12 8.24 -5.08
N PHE A 62 0.23 7.80 -4.20
CA PHE A 62 0.59 7.02 -3.01
C PHE A 62 1.20 5.67 -3.39
N MET A 63 0.62 4.99 -4.37
CA MET A 63 1.17 3.75 -4.93
C MET A 63 2.57 3.95 -5.50
N GLN A 64 2.79 5.01 -6.28
CA GLN A 64 4.11 5.28 -6.85
C GLN A 64 5.15 5.58 -5.76
N SER A 65 4.78 6.36 -4.74
CA SER A 65 5.65 6.63 -3.59
C SER A 65 6.04 5.33 -2.88
N HIS A 66 5.07 4.46 -2.62
CA HIS A 66 5.29 3.17 -1.97
C HIS A 66 6.19 2.24 -2.79
N LEU A 67 5.95 2.11 -4.10
CA LEU A 67 6.78 1.28 -4.99
C LEU A 67 8.23 1.77 -5.08
N ARG A 68 8.46 3.09 -5.02
CA ARG A 68 9.83 3.65 -4.96
C ARG A 68 10.52 3.29 -3.65
N ALA A 69 9.83 3.42 -2.53
CA ALA A 69 10.39 3.05 -1.23
C ALA A 69 10.68 1.54 -1.16
N GLU A 70 9.82 0.70 -1.76
CA GLU A 70 10.06 -0.74 -1.86
C GLU A 70 11.28 -1.09 -2.71
N ALA A 71 11.44 -0.41 -3.86
CA ALA A 71 12.63 -0.57 -4.68
C ALA A 71 13.91 -0.20 -3.91
N ALA A 72 13.88 0.84 -3.10
CA ALA A 72 15.00 1.20 -2.24
C ALA A 72 15.34 0.08 -1.23
N VAL A 73 14.33 -0.56 -0.61
CA VAL A 73 14.53 -1.71 0.30
C VAL A 73 15.25 -2.86 -0.41
N ARG A 74 14.88 -3.13 -1.67
CA ARG A 74 15.55 -4.15 -2.49
C ARG A 74 17.00 -3.79 -2.80
N ILE A 75 17.27 -2.52 -3.11
CA ILE A 75 18.62 -2.03 -3.45
C ILE A 75 19.60 -2.18 -2.28
N VAL A 76 19.18 -1.92 -1.05
CA VAL A 76 20.04 -2.05 0.15
C VAL A 76 20.25 -3.50 0.60
N GLY A 77 19.77 -4.48 -0.19
CA GLY A 77 19.99 -5.91 0.04
C GLY A 77 19.31 -6.43 1.31
N SER A 78 18.10 -5.93 1.60
CA SER A 78 17.30 -6.36 2.75
C SER A 78 16.86 -7.82 2.65
N GLU A 79 16.83 -8.55 3.78
CA GLU A 79 16.20 -9.87 3.85
C GLU A 79 14.66 -9.86 3.87
N MET A 80 14.01 -8.76 3.47
CA MET A 80 12.56 -8.65 3.38
C MET A 80 11.94 -9.30 2.13
N GLY A 81 12.74 -9.90 1.25
CA GLY A 81 12.30 -10.41 -0.08
C GLY A 81 10.96 -11.15 -0.11
N PRO A 82 10.75 -12.22 0.68
CA PRO A 82 9.48 -12.95 0.70
C PRO A 82 8.28 -12.12 1.16
N LEU A 83 8.50 -11.21 2.12
CA LEU A 83 7.47 -10.31 2.64
C LEU A 83 7.06 -9.28 1.57
N LEU A 84 8.04 -8.68 0.88
CA LEU A 84 7.78 -7.75 -0.24
C LEU A 84 7.01 -8.43 -1.38
N ALA A 85 7.42 -9.65 -1.76
CA ALA A 85 6.73 -10.40 -2.82
C ALA A 85 5.27 -10.77 -2.45
N ARG A 86 4.96 -11.01 -1.17
CA ARG A 86 3.58 -11.19 -0.72
C ARG A 86 2.77 -9.89 -0.84
N ARG A 87 3.37 -8.76 -0.46
CA ARG A 87 2.76 -7.44 -0.54
C ARG A 87 2.48 -7.01 -1.98
N ASP A 88 3.42 -7.21 -2.90
CA ASP A 88 3.22 -6.95 -4.33
C ASP A 88 2.00 -7.66 -4.90
N ARG A 89 1.81 -8.93 -4.52
CA ARG A 89 0.63 -9.71 -4.93
C ARG A 89 -0.65 -9.14 -4.34
N ALA A 90 -0.65 -8.78 -3.07
CA ALA A 90 -1.82 -8.17 -2.42
C ALA A 90 -2.17 -6.79 -3.02
N LEU A 91 -1.17 -5.96 -3.32
CA LEU A 91 -1.34 -4.66 -3.98
C LEU A 91 -1.90 -4.83 -5.39
N THR A 92 -1.35 -5.76 -6.16
CA THR A 92 -1.82 -6.08 -7.51
C THR A 92 -3.27 -6.58 -7.47
N ALA A 93 -3.60 -7.45 -6.51
CA ALA A 93 -4.95 -7.96 -6.32
C ALA A 93 -5.94 -6.84 -5.98
N MET A 94 -5.61 -5.98 -5.01
CA MET A 94 -6.44 -4.84 -4.64
C MET A 94 -6.72 -3.90 -5.81
N GLN A 95 -5.74 -3.73 -6.71
CA GLN A 95 -5.89 -2.85 -7.87
C GLN A 95 -6.70 -3.46 -9.02
N ALA A 96 -6.48 -4.72 -9.34
CA ALA A 96 -6.90 -5.28 -10.63
C ALA A 96 -7.44 -6.72 -10.58
N GLU A 97 -7.63 -7.32 -9.40
CA GLU A 97 -8.28 -8.64 -9.30
C GLU A 97 -9.70 -8.57 -9.89
N PRO A 98 -10.02 -9.41 -10.90
CA PRO A 98 -11.33 -9.37 -11.55
C PRO A 98 -12.46 -9.61 -10.53
N GLY A 99 -13.41 -8.68 -10.46
CA GLY A 99 -14.56 -8.79 -9.57
C GLY A 99 -14.29 -8.56 -8.08
N SER A 100 -13.04 -8.29 -7.68
CA SER A 100 -12.66 -8.08 -6.27
C SER A 100 -11.56 -7.03 -6.09
N SER A 101 -11.70 -5.89 -6.77
CA SER A 101 -10.69 -4.82 -6.79
C SER A 101 -11.28 -3.42 -6.89
N LEU A 102 -10.44 -2.40 -6.67
CA LEU A 102 -10.79 -1.01 -6.92
C LEU A 102 -11.03 -0.70 -8.40
N ALA A 103 -10.55 -1.54 -9.33
CA ALA A 103 -10.89 -1.40 -10.75
C ALA A 103 -12.41 -1.53 -10.98
N VAL A 104 -13.10 -2.39 -10.22
CA VAL A 104 -14.56 -2.55 -10.33
C VAL A 104 -15.28 -1.25 -9.99
N VAL A 105 -14.86 -0.58 -8.91
CA VAL A 105 -15.39 0.73 -8.53
C VAL A 105 -15.12 1.75 -9.62
N ARG A 106 -13.88 1.81 -10.13
CA ARG A 106 -13.51 2.76 -11.18
C ARG A 106 -14.36 2.58 -12.44
N SER A 107 -14.46 1.35 -12.93
CA SER A 107 -15.30 1.01 -14.09
C SER A 107 -16.75 1.43 -13.87
N TYR A 108 -17.31 1.16 -12.68
CA TYR A 108 -18.67 1.58 -12.38
C TYR A 108 -18.86 3.11 -12.45
N LEU A 109 -17.93 3.89 -11.89
CA LEU A 109 -17.98 5.36 -11.93
C LEU A 109 -17.80 5.93 -13.34
N ASP A 110 -17.03 5.25 -14.19
CA ASP A 110 -16.79 5.62 -15.58
C ASP A 110 -18.04 5.32 -16.44
N ASP A 111 -18.68 4.17 -16.21
CA ASP A 111 -19.90 3.73 -16.91
C ASP A 111 -21.15 4.52 -16.46
N HIS A 112 -21.14 5.04 -15.22
CA HIS A 112 -22.23 5.83 -14.62
C HIS A 112 -21.76 7.25 -14.27
N PRO A 113 -21.69 8.17 -15.26
CA PRO A 113 -21.17 9.53 -15.03
C PRO A 113 -22.11 10.42 -14.21
N GLY A 114 -23.37 10.01 -14.01
CA GLY A 114 -24.39 10.74 -13.26
C GLY A 114 -24.20 10.72 -11.75
N ALA A 115 -25.17 11.27 -11.02
CA ALA A 115 -25.20 11.15 -9.57
C ALA A 115 -25.35 9.68 -9.16
N LEU A 116 -24.62 9.26 -8.13
CA LEU A 116 -24.80 7.94 -7.54
C LEU A 116 -26.07 7.91 -6.72
N THR A 117 -26.85 6.85 -6.89
CA THR A 117 -27.99 6.50 -6.05
C THR A 117 -27.55 5.47 -5.02
N ASP A 118 -28.06 5.57 -3.80
CA ASP A 118 -27.82 4.55 -2.74
C ASP A 118 -28.71 3.33 -2.95
N ASP A 119 -28.56 2.69 -4.11
CA ASP A 119 -29.27 1.49 -4.51
C ASP A 119 -28.43 0.23 -4.26
N ASP A 120 -29.06 -0.93 -4.50
CA ASP A 120 -28.43 -2.23 -4.28
C ASP A 120 -27.24 -2.47 -5.23
N GLU A 121 -27.22 -1.83 -6.39
CA GLU A 121 -26.13 -1.97 -7.35
C GLU A 121 -24.88 -1.23 -6.85
N TRP A 122 -25.04 0.05 -6.48
CA TRP A 122 -23.98 0.84 -5.86
C TRP A 122 -23.43 0.17 -4.60
N ARG A 123 -24.31 -0.30 -3.70
CA ARG A 123 -23.87 -0.96 -2.45
C ARG A 123 -23.03 -2.20 -2.70
N ARG A 124 -23.35 -2.99 -3.73
CA ARG A 124 -22.52 -4.15 -4.13
C ARG A 124 -21.15 -3.70 -4.62
N VAL A 125 -21.09 -2.70 -5.48
CA VAL A 125 -19.84 -2.15 -6.03
C VAL A 125 -18.97 -1.55 -4.91
N ALA A 126 -19.56 -0.75 -4.03
CA ALA A 126 -18.87 -0.18 -2.88
C ALA A 126 -18.32 -1.29 -1.96
N THR A 127 -19.12 -2.31 -1.65
CA THR A 127 -18.70 -3.45 -0.82
C THR A 127 -17.51 -4.19 -1.43
N VAL A 128 -17.48 -4.37 -2.75
CA VAL A 128 -16.34 -4.98 -3.47
C VAL A 128 -15.07 -4.15 -3.27
N GLY A 129 -15.15 -2.83 -3.45
CA GLY A 129 -14.00 -1.93 -3.25
C GLY A 129 -13.49 -1.93 -1.81
N ILE A 130 -14.40 -1.86 -0.84
CA ILE A 130 -14.08 -1.89 0.60
C ILE A 130 -13.43 -3.23 0.97
N THR A 131 -13.96 -4.34 0.48
CA THR A 131 -13.40 -5.68 0.75
C THR A 131 -12.00 -5.82 0.18
N ALA A 132 -11.73 -5.29 -1.01
CA ALA A 132 -10.40 -5.30 -1.62
C ALA A 132 -9.38 -4.51 -0.77
N ILE A 133 -9.78 -3.35 -0.24
CA ILE A 133 -8.97 -2.55 0.68
C ILE A 133 -8.69 -3.34 1.96
N GLN A 134 -9.73 -3.90 2.59
CA GLN A 134 -9.59 -4.65 3.85
C GLN A 134 -8.70 -5.88 3.69
N LYS A 135 -8.82 -6.61 2.58
CA LYS A 135 -7.96 -7.77 2.26
C LYS A 135 -6.49 -7.36 2.22
N LEU A 136 -6.16 -6.27 1.51
CA LEU A 136 -4.80 -5.74 1.49
C LEU A 136 -4.30 -5.38 2.89
N LEU A 137 -5.05 -4.58 3.65
CA LEU A 137 -4.62 -4.11 4.98
C LEU A 137 -4.40 -5.28 5.95
N ASN A 138 -5.25 -6.31 5.89
CA ASN A 138 -5.10 -7.52 6.70
C ASN A 138 -3.90 -8.38 6.29
N ASP A 139 -3.63 -8.51 4.98
CA ASP A 139 -2.51 -9.31 4.46
C ASP A 139 -1.14 -8.62 4.67
N THR A 140 -1.15 -7.34 5.03
CA THR A 140 0.02 -6.47 5.04
C THR A 140 0.20 -5.72 6.37
N SER A 141 0.41 -6.49 7.44
CA SER A 141 0.73 -5.94 8.78
C SER A 141 2.01 -5.09 8.78
N ILE A 142 1.92 -3.88 9.35
CA ILE A 142 3.06 -2.99 9.64
C ILE A 142 3.98 -3.61 10.69
N ASP A 143 3.42 -4.32 11.67
CA ASP A 143 4.19 -4.94 12.74
C ASP A 143 5.17 -5.97 12.18
N GLU A 144 4.75 -6.75 11.18
CA GLU A 144 5.61 -7.72 10.51
C GLU A 144 6.76 -7.04 9.75
N ILE A 145 6.52 -5.86 9.14
CA ILE A 145 7.59 -5.05 8.54
C ILE A 145 8.57 -4.61 9.63
N ALA A 146 8.06 -4.06 10.72
CA ALA A 146 8.86 -3.51 11.80
C ALA A 146 9.71 -4.60 12.46
N GLU A 147 9.15 -5.78 12.70
CA GLU A 147 9.87 -6.95 13.23
C GLU A 147 10.97 -7.42 12.27
N ARG A 148 10.67 -7.55 10.97
CA ARG A 148 11.67 -7.97 9.99
C ARG A 148 12.79 -6.94 9.82
N ALA A 149 12.45 -5.65 9.85
CA ALA A 149 13.43 -4.56 9.81
C ALA A 149 14.34 -4.58 11.05
N ARG A 150 13.78 -4.80 12.24
CA ARG A 150 14.57 -4.94 13.48
C ARG A 150 15.50 -6.15 13.42
N ALA A 151 15.03 -7.28 12.91
CA ALA A 151 15.85 -8.48 12.75
C ALA A 151 17.02 -8.22 11.79
N ASP A 152 16.76 -7.61 10.63
CA ASP A 152 17.78 -7.30 9.62
C ASP A 152 18.79 -6.23 10.09
N LEU A 153 18.35 -5.27 10.92
CA LEU A 153 19.24 -4.29 11.55
C LEU A 153 20.04 -4.87 12.73
N GLY A 154 19.58 -5.95 13.35
CA GLY A 154 20.17 -6.59 14.53
C GLY A 154 21.18 -7.69 14.22
N SER A 155 21.21 -8.20 12.99
CA SER A 155 22.06 -9.31 12.53
C SER A 155 23.42 -8.86 11.93
N GLY A 156 23.80 -7.58 12.09
CA GLY A 156 25.04 -7.00 11.57
C GLY A 156 26.15 -6.83 12.60
#